data_AF-A0A7W1JKJ9-F1
#
_entry.id   AF-A0A7W1JKJ9-F1
#
_cell.length_a   1.000
_cell.length_b   1.000
_cell.length_c   1.000
_cell.angle_alpha   90.00
_cell.angle_beta   90.00
_cell.angle_gamma   90.00
#
_symmetry.space_group_name_H-M   'P 1'
#
loop_
_entity.id
_entity.type
_entity.pdbx_description
1 polymer ?
#
loop_
_entity_poly.entity_id
_entity_poly.type
_entity_poly.pdbx_seq_one_letter_code
_entity_poly.pdbx_strand_id
1 'polypeptide(L)'
;MTDAGRAATGRLPWQLLVPAVVGLAVLLLPLVGLLVRAPWSTLPQRLADPTVREALQLSLMTATAATVCCLFVGIPLAWLLARTAVPGRRLIRALVTVPLVLPPVVGGVALLTAFGRQGVAGEWLDTWFGIRLPFTTVGVVVAQTFVALPFLVLAVEGALRSADARFDDLATTLGATRWQAFRRVTLPLAAPGVLAGAVLA
;
A
#
# COMPACT_ATOMS: atom_id res chain seq x y z
N MET A 1 17.62 -25.46 -20.09
CA MET A 1 18.32 -24.46 -20.92
C MET A 1 17.63 -23.11 -20.70
N THR A 2 17.71 -22.47 -19.53
CA THR A 2 18.81 -21.64 -18.98
C THR A 2 19.32 -20.57 -19.96
N ASP A 3 18.65 -19.42 -20.01
CA ASP A 3 19.30 -18.17 -20.46
C ASP A 3 18.56 -16.93 -19.94
N ALA A 4 18.71 -16.61 -18.65
CA ALA A 4 18.24 -15.34 -18.08
C ALA A 4 19.27 -14.78 -17.08
N GLY A 5 20.55 -14.96 -17.39
CA GLY A 5 21.69 -14.40 -16.66
C GLY A 5 22.47 -13.46 -17.57
N ARG A 6 21.84 -12.43 -18.14
CA ARG A 6 22.60 -11.33 -18.74
C ARG A 6 23.21 -10.52 -17.60
N ALA A 7 24.42 -10.93 -17.22
CA ALA A 7 25.34 -10.16 -16.41
C ALA A 7 25.38 -8.71 -16.93
N ALA A 8 25.13 -7.75 -16.04
CA ALA A 8 25.38 -6.34 -16.28
C ALA A 8 26.89 -6.12 -16.40
N THR A 9 27.46 -6.40 -17.56
CA THR A 9 28.87 -6.13 -17.89
C THR A 9 28.99 -4.92 -18.80
N GLY A 10 28.58 -3.76 -18.27
CA GLY A 10 29.04 -2.47 -18.77
C GLY A 10 29.87 -1.82 -17.68
N ARG A 11 31.17 -1.58 -17.91
CA ARG A 11 32.00 -0.79 -16.97
C ARG A 11 31.31 0.56 -16.75
N LEU A 12 30.87 0.84 -15.53
CA LEU A 12 30.18 2.08 -15.22
C LEU A 12 31.09 3.25 -15.65
N PRO A 13 30.66 4.12 -16.59
CA PRO A 13 31.50 5.23 -17.01
C PRO A 13 31.80 6.09 -15.79
N TRP A 14 33.07 6.34 -15.51
CA TRP A 14 33.51 6.99 -14.26
C TRP A 14 32.83 8.36 -14.03
N GLN A 15 32.41 9.01 -15.11
CA GLN A 15 31.65 10.27 -15.11
C GLN A 15 30.28 10.16 -14.43
N LEU A 16 29.63 8.99 -14.46
CA LEU A 16 28.37 8.74 -13.75
C LEU A 16 28.57 8.36 -12.28
N LEU A 17 29.79 7.98 -11.89
CA LEU A 17 30.08 7.56 -10.52
C LEU A 17 30.00 8.75 -9.56
N VAL A 18 30.56 9.89 -9.93
CA VAL A 18 30.54 11.11 -9.09
C VAL A 18 29.11 11.57 -8.77
N PRO A 19 28.21 11.83 -9.74
CA PRO A 19 26.84 12.24 -9.43
C PRO A 19 26.04 11.14 -8.71
N ALA A 20 26.30 9.86 -8.99
CA ALA A 20 25.65 8.76 -8.27
C ALA A 20 26.07 8.72 -6.79
N VAL A 21 27.36 8.88 -6.48
CA VAL A 21 27.88 8.94 -5.11
C VAL A 21 27.36 10.18 -4.39
N VAL A 22 27.33 11.34 -5.04
CA VAL A 22 26.75 12.56 -4.47
C VAL A 22 25.27 12.36 -4.16
N GLY A 23 24.49 11.83 -5.11
CA GLY A 23 23.07 11.54 -4.89
C GLY A 23 22.84 10.55 -3.73
N LEU A 24 23.65 9.49 -3.66
CA LEU A 24 23.61 8.53 -2.56
C LEU A 24 23.97 9.18 -1.23
N ALA A 25 25.01 10.03 -1.19
CA ALA A 25 25.41 10.75 0.01
C ALA A 25 24.30 11.67 0.50
N VAL A 26 23.65 12.43 -0.40
CA VAL A 26 22.52 13.31 -0.04
C VAL A 26 21.37 12.53 0.62
N LEU A 27 21.08 11.32 0.15
CA LEU A 27 20.04 10.46 0.73
C LEU A 27 20.47 9.80 2.05
N LEU A 28 21.72 9.35 2.14
CA LEU A 28 22.22 8.60 3.29
C LEU A 28 22.63 9.50 4.47
N LEU A 29 23.16 10.69 4.22
CA LEU A 29 23.68 11.58 5.26
C LEU A 29 22.64 11.93 6.36
N PRO A 30 21.37 12.28 6.07
CA PRO A 30 20.38 12.51 7.13
C PRO A 30 20.05 11.23 7.91
N LEU A 31 20.01 10.06 7.26
CA LEU A 31 19.78 8.77 7.93
C LEU A 31 20.94 8.41 8.86
N VAL A 32 22.18 8.58 8.38
CA VAL A 32 23.39 8.37 9.18
C VAL A 32 23.43 9.37 10.34
N GLY A 33 23.11 10.64 10.09
CA GLY A 33 23.03 11.67 11.14
C GLY A 33 22.00 11.33 12.22
N LEU A 34 20.85 10.80 11.82
CA LEU A 34 19.81 10.32 12.74
C LEU A 34 20.30 9.10 13.54
N LEU A 35 20.96 8.14 12.91
CA LEU A 35 21.52 6.95 13.57
C LEU A 35 22.62 7.34 14.57
N VAL A 36 23.52 8.27 14.21
CA VAL A 36 24.59 8.72 15.11
C VAL A 36 24.02 9.49 16.30
N ARG A 37 22.97 10.29 16.09
CA ARG A 37 22.32 11.05 17.17
C ARG A 37 21.31 10.22 17.97
N ALA A 38 20.99 9.01 17.56
CA ALA A 38 20.05 8.17 18.27
C ALA A 38 20.63 7.77 19.66
N PRO A 39 19.84 7.86 20.74
CA PRO A 39 20.32 7.63 22.09
C PRO A 39 20.36 6.14 22.44
N TRP A 40 21.25 5.39 21.76
CA TRP A 40 21.37 3.93 21.83
C TRP A 40 21.50 3.37 23.25
N SER A 41 22.20 4.08 24.13
CA SER A 41 22.40 3.67 25.53
C SER A 41 21.13 3.72 26.37
N THR A 42 20.21 4.63 26.07
CA THR A 42 18.93 4.79 26.79
C THR A 42 17.76 4.13 26.08
N LEU A 43 18.03 3.51 24.92
CA LEU A 43 17.00 2.95 24.04
C LEU A 43 16.21 1.82 24.73
N PRO A 44 16.83 0.87 25.47
CA PRO A 44 16.09 -0.14 26.22
C PRO A 44 15.15 0.47 27.27
N GLN A 45 15.59 1.51 27.98
CA GLN A 45 14.78 2.20 28.99
C GLN A 45 13.61 2.96 28.34
N ARG A 46 13.83 3.60 27.19
CA ARG A 46 12.77 4.27 26.43
C ARG A 46 11.75 3.29 25.84
N LEU A 47 12.18 2.10 25.42
CA LEU A 47 11.25 1.06 24.96
C LEU A 47 10.47 0.41 26.11
N ALA A 48 11.02 0.45 27.33
CA ALA A 48 10.31 0.00 28.53
C ALA A 48 9.31 1.03 29.06
N ASP A 49 9.36 2.28 28.59
CA ASP A 49 8.41 3.33 28.94
C ASP A 49 6.98 2.90 28.53
N PRO A 50 6.01 2.90 29.46
CA PRO A 50 4.62 2.55 29.17
C PRO A 50 4.01 3.35 28.02
N THR A 51 4.29 4.64 27.92
CA THR A 51 3.72 5.51 26.87
C THR A 51 4.27 5.15 25.49
N VAL A 52 5.56 4.80 25.40
CA VAL A 52 6.17 4.36 24.13
C VAL A 52 5.61 3.01 23.71
N ARG A 53 5.45 2.08 24.66
CA ARG A 53 4.86 0.77 24.39
C ARG A 53 3.41 0.88 23.91
N GLU A 54 2.60 1.71 24.56
CA GLU A 54 1.21 1.95 24.16
C GLU A 54 1.14 2.55 22.74
N ALA A 55 1.98 3.55 22.44
CA ALA A 55 2.04 4.15 21.12
C ALA A 55 2.47 3.14 20.03
N LEU A 56 3.45 2.29 20.33
CA LEU A 56 3.91 1.22 19.42
C LEU A 56 2.82 0.18 19.18
N GLN A 57 2.13 -0.27 20.23
CA GLN A 57 1.03 -1.22 20.14
C GLN A 57 -0.12 -0.64 19.33
N LEU A 58 -0.54 0.59 19.61
CA LEU A 58 -1.58 1.27 18.87
C LEU A 58 -1.21 1.39 17.38
N SER A 59 0.02 1.81 17.08
CA SER A 59 0.52 1.94 15.70
C SER A 59 0.53 0.61 14.96
N LEU A 60 1.00 -0.47 15.59
CA LEU A 60 1.00 -1.81 15.00
C LEU A 60 -0.42 -2.33 14.76
N MET A 61 -1.33 -2.13 15.73
CA MET A 61 -2.72 -2.55 15.61
C MET A 61 -3.44 -1.81 14.49
N THR A 62 -3.29 -0.49 14.43
CA THR A 62 -3.97 0.32 13.41
C THR A 62 -3.38 0.09 12.02
N ALA A 63 -2.06 0.01 11.88
CA ALA A 63 -1.41 -0.33 10.62
C ALA A 63 -1.86 -1.70 10.12
N THR A 64 -1.81 -2.74 10.96
CA THR A 64 -2.24 -4.09 10.57
C THR A 64 -3.71 -4.12 10.14
N ALA A 65 -4.59 -3.44 10.88
CA ALA A 65 -6.00 -3.34 10.52
C ALA A 65 -6.19 -2.61 9.17
N ALA A 66 -5.46 -1.53 8.94
CA ALA A 66 -5.48 -0.79 7.68
C ALA A 66 -4.96 -1.65 6.52
N THR A 67 -3.87 -2.39 6.69
CA THR A 67 -3.36 -3.33 5.68
C THR A 67 -4.40 -4.39 5.34
N VAL A 68 -5.12 -4.94 6.33
CA VAL A 68 -6.22 -5.90 6.10
C VAL A 68 -7.37 -5.27 5.32
N CYS A 69 -7.79 -4.05 5.69
CA CYS A 69 -8.80 -3.30 4.94
C CYS A 69 -8.35 -3.04 3.49
N CYS A 70 -7.10 -2.63 3.29
CA CYS A 70 -6.48 -2.48 1.99
C CYS A 70 -6.53 -3.79 1.21
N LEU A 71 -6.13 -4.93 1.77
CA LEU A 71 -6.17 -6.23 1.09
C LEU A 71 -7.59 -6.59 0.63
N PHE A 72 -8.57 -6.39 1.50
CA PHE A 72 -9.96 -6.73 1.22
C PHE A 72 -10.56 -5.87 0.09
N VAL A 73 -10.26 -4.57 0.05
CA VAL A 73 -10.81 -3.63 -0.94
C VAL A 73 -9.94 -3.54 -2.20
N GLY A 74 -8.63 -3.51 -2.01
CA GLY A 74 -7.63 -3.27 -3.03
C GLY A 74 -7.37 -4.48 -3.94
N ILE A 75 -7.41 -5.72 -3.45
CA ILE A 75 -7.24 -6.90 -4.31
C ILE A 75 -8.37 -6.99 -5.34
N PRO A 76 -9.67 -6.92 -4.97
CA PRO A 76 -10.75 -6.90 -5.95
C PRO A 76 -10.65 -5.73 -6.93
N LEU A 77 -10.28 -4.54 -6.45
CA LEU A 77 -10.14 -3.35 -7.28
C LEU A 77 -8.99 -3.46 -8.28
N ALA A 78 -7.84 -3.97 -7.83
CA ALA A 78 -6.70 -4.27 -8.69
C ALA A 78 -7.04 -5.34 -9.72
N TRP A 79 -7.77 -6.39 -9.33
CA TRP A 79 -8.22 -7.43 -10.24
C TRP A 79 -9.18 -6.87 -11.30
N LEU A 80 -10.15 -6.05 -10.91
CA LEU A 80 -11.04 -5.35 -11.84
C LEU A 80 -10.22 -4.49 -12.82
N LEU A 81 -9.28 -3.69 -12.29
CA LEU A 81 -8.44 -2.84 -13.12
C LEU A 81 -7.47 -3.61 -14.01
N ALA A 82 -7.07 -4.84 -13.67
CA ALA A 82 -6.12 -5.63 -14.44
C ALA A 82 -6.80 -6.55 -15.47
N ARG A 83 -7.88 -7.24 -15.09
CA ARG A 83 -8.47 -8.39 -15.81
C ARG A 83 -9.79 -8.10 -16.52
N THR A 84 -10.43 -6.93 -16.32
CA THR A 84 -11.71 -6.62 -16.99
C THR A 84 -11.65 -5.36 -17.85
N ALA A 85 -12.46 -5.35 -18.91
CA ALA A 85 -12.70 -4.20 -19.78
C ALA A 85 -13.94 -3.42 -19.32
N VAL A 86 -13.90 -2.87 -18.10
CA VAL A 86 -15.00 -2.04 -17.59
C VAL A 86 -15.04 -0.66 -18.27
N PRO A 87 -16.23 -0.15 -18.64
CA PRO A 87 -16.36 1.25 -19.04
C PRO A 87 -15.93 2.14 -17.86
N GLY A 88 -15.14 3.19 -18.13
CA GLY A 88 -14.63 4.09 -17.10
C GLY A 88 -13.39 3.60 -16.32
N ARG A 89 -12.72 2.51 -16.74
CA ARG A 89 -11.46 2.03 -16.13
C ARG A 89 -10.42 3.13 -15.89
N ARG A 90 -10.27 4.08 -16.82
CA ARG A 90 -9.35 5.23 -16.68
C ARG A 90 -9.75 6.15 -15.53
N LEU A 91 -11.04 6.43 -15.40
CA LEU A 91 -11.57 7.26 -14.30
C LEU A 91 -11.39 6.55 -12.96
N ILE A 92 -11.71 5.26 -12.87
CA ILE A 92 -11.51 4.48 -11.64
C ILE A 92 -10.03 4.50 -11.25
N ARG A 93 -9.11 4.25 -12.18
CA ARG A 93 -7.67 4.35 -11.88
C ARG A 93 -7.29 5.75 -11.41
N ALA A 94 -7.77 6.80 -12.08
CA ALA A 94 -7.47 8.17 -11.70
C ALA A 94 -7.93 8.44 -10.26
N LEU A 95 -9.15 8.06 -9.90
CA LEU A 95 -9.70 8.18 -8.54
C LEU A 95 -8.87 7.41 -7.50
N VAL A 96 -8.44 6.18 -7.82
CA VAL A 96 -7.54 5.41 -6.95
C VAL A 96 -6.22 6.13 -6.71
N THR A 97 -5.69 6.82 -7.73
CA THR A 97 -4.40 7.52 -7.61
C THR A 97 -4.51 8.92 -7.01
N VAL A 98 -5.71 9.48 -6.82
CA VAL A 98 -5.92 10.81 -6.22
C VAL A 98 -5.20 10.97 -4.87
N PRO A 99 -5.25 10.00 -3.92
CA PRO A 99 -4.58 10.14 -2.63
C PRO A 99 -3.06 10.33 -2.75
N LEU A 100 -2.42 9.81 -3.81
CA LEU A 100 -0.97 9.92 -4.02
C LEU A 100 -0.52 11.34 -4.38
N VAL A 101 -1.41 12.16 -4.94
CA VAL A 101 -1.11 13.53 -5.35
C VAL A 101 -1.60 14.57 -4.34
N LEU A 102 -2.43 14.16 -3.38
CA LEU A 102 -2.94 15.05 -2.34
C LEU A 102 -1.85 15.30 -1.29
N PRO A 103 -1.59 16.56 -0.91
CA PRO A 103 -0.80 16.86 0.28
C PRO A 103 -1.44 16.18 1.51
N PRO A 104 -0.66 15.65 2.48
CA PRO A 104 -1.20 14.92 3.63
C PRO A 104 -2.24 15.71 4.41
N VAL A 105 -2.01 17.02 4.56
CA VAL A 105 -2.94 17.94 5.24
C VAL A 105 -4.27 18.01 4.50
N VAL A 106 -4.25 18.11 3.17
CA VAL A 106 -5.45 18.16 2.34
C VAL A 106 -6.21 16.84 2.42
N GLY A 107 -5.51 15.70 2.41
CA GLY A 107 -6.12 14.39 2.63
C GLY A 107 -6.80 14.28 4.00
N GLY A 108 -6.14 14.75 5.06
CA GLY A 108 -6.71 14.79 6.41
C GLY A 108 -7.96 15.66 6.50
N VAL A 109 -7.94 16.87 5.92
CA VAL A 109 -9.11 17.76 5.89
C VAL A 109 -10.24 17.13 5.07
N ALA A 110 -9.96 16.54 3.91
CA ALA A 110 -10.98 15.88 3.09
C ALA A 110 -11.66 14.73 3.84
N LEU A 111 -10.90 13.90 4.54
CA LEU A 111 -11.43 12.83 5.39
C LEU A 111 -12.25 13.39 6.56
N LEU A 112 -11.78 14.46 7.21
CA LEU A 112 -12.52 15.10 8.30
C LEU A 112 -13.82 15.74 7.80
N THR A 113 -13.84 16.34 6.61
CA THR A 113 -15.06 16.88 6.00
C THR A 113 -16.02 15.77 5.57
N ALA A 114 -15.51 14.62 5.13
CA ALA A 114 -16.35 13.48 4.75
C ALA A 114 -16.93 12.72 5.96
N PHE A 115 -16.09 12.43 6.95
CA PHE A 115 -16.39 11.54 8.07
C PHE A 115 -16.50 12.26 9.43
N GLY A 116 -16.41 13.59 9.44
CA GLY A 116 -16.61 14.44 10.61
C GLY A 116 -18.05 14.40 11.12
N ARG A 117 -18.28 14.96 12.31
CA ARG A 117 -19.61 14.99 12.94
C ARG A 117 -20.70 15.64 12.08
N GLN A 118 -20.33 16.63 11.27
CA GLN A 118 -21.21 17.32 10.31
C GLN A 118 -20.85 16.96 8.85
N GLY A 119 -20.10 15.88 8.66
CA GLY A 119 -19.67 15.43 7.35
C GLY A 119 -20.73 14.59 6.66
N VAL A 120 -20.70 14.58 5.32
CA VAL A 120 -21.71 13.93 4.46
C VAL A 120 -21.92 12.46 4.83
N ALA A 121 -20.84 11.73 5.14
CA ALA A 121 -20.92 10.33 5.55
C ALA A 121 -20.92 10.18 7.09
N GLY A 122 -20.26 11.09 7.81
CA GLY A 122 -20.13 11.01 9.27
C GLY A 122 -21.44 11.22 10.03
N GLU A 123 -22.32 12.11 9.57
CA GLU A 123 -23.66 12.30 10.17
C GLU A 123 -24.55 11.06 10.00
N TRP A 124 -24.50 10.43 8.82
CA TRP A 124 -25.21 9.19 8.55
C TRP A 124 -24.68 8.03 9.43
N LEU A 125 -23.36 7.90 9.57
CA LEU A 125 -22.73 6.90 10.44
C LEU A 125 -23.07 7.08 11.93
N ASP A 126 -23.11 8.32 12.43
CA ASP A 126 -23.48 8.59 13.84
C ASP A 126 -24.97 8.30 14.06
N THR A 127 -25.83 8.68 13.13
CA THR A 127 -27.29 8.53 13.29
C THR A 127 -27.75 7.07 13.17
N TRP A 128 -27.18 6.29 12.25
CA TRP A 128 -27.62 4.91 11.99
C TRP A 128 -26.86 3.87 12.81
N PHE A 129 -25.57 4.09 13.06
CA PHE A 129 -24.70 3.12 13.72
C PHE A 129 -24.11 3.62 15.04
N GLY A 130 -24.29 4.90 15.40
CA GLY A 130 -23.67 5.49 16.60
C GLY A 130 -22.14 5.59 16.52
N ILE A 131 -21.55 5.50 15.31
CA ILE A 131 -20.11 5.43 15.12
C ILE A 131 -19.54 6.83 14.86
N ARG A 132 -18.58 7.24 15.70
CA ARG A 132 -17.82 8.48 15.54
C ARG A 132 -16.39 8.17 15.13
N LEU A 133 -16.02 8.63 13.93
CA LEU A 133 -14.69 8.42 13.36
C LEU A 133 -13.64 9.46 13.80
N PRO A 134 -13.97 10.76 13.97
CA PRO A 134 -12.96 11.74 14.37
C PRO A 134 -12.34 11.42 15.73
N PHE A 135 -11.01 11.48 15.80
CA PHE A 135 -10.23 11.25 17.02
C PHE A 135 -10.40 9.86 17.64
N THR A 136 -10.76 8.85 16.84
CA THR A 136 -10.84 7.45 17.29
C THR A 136 -9.86 6.56 16.53
N THR A 137 -9.54 5.40 17.12
CA THR A 137 -8.70 4.36 16.51
C THR A 137 -9.24 3.92 15.14
N VAL A 138 -10.57 3.85 14.99
CA VAL A 138 -11.21 3.50 13.72
C VAL A 138 -10.97 4.59 12.67
N GLY A 139 -11.04 5.87 13.05
CA GLY A 139 -10.69 6.98 12.16
C GLY A 139 -9.25 6.91 11.68
N VAL A 140 -8.31 6.52 12.54
CA VAL A 140 -6.90 6.30 12.18
C VAL A 140 -6.79 5.18 11.13
N VAL A 141 -7.47 4.04 11.33
CA VAL A 141 -7.48 2.92 10.35
C VAL A 141 -8.03 3.35 9.00
N VAL A 142 -9.14 4.10 8.98
CA VAL A 142 -9.74 4.63 7.74
C VAL A 142 -8.79 5.58 7.03
N ALA A 143 -8.14 6.49 7.77
CA ALA A 143 -7.19 7.43 7.20
C ALA A 143 -5.95 6.71 6.63
N GLN A 144 -5.39 5.75 7.36
CA GLN A 144 -4.30 4.91 6.87
C GLN A 144 -4.72 4.14 5.62
N THR A 145 -5.91 3.52 5.63
CA THR A 145 -6.44 2.80 4.46
C THR A 145 -6.54 3.72 3.25
N PHE A 146 -7.08 4.94 3.41
CA PHE A 146 -7.20 5.91 2.31
C PHE A 146 -5.84 6.26 1.68
N VAL A 147 -4.80 6.43 2.49
CA VAL A 147 -3.44 6.77 2.02
C VAL A 147 -2.73 5.55 1.44
N ALA A 148 -2.89 4.37 2.04
CA ALA A 148 -2.19 3.14 1.71
C ALA A 148 -2.78 2.37 0.51
N LEU A 149 -4.11 2.44 0.32
CA LEU A 149 -4.84 1.72 -0.73
C LEU A 149 -4.23 1.85 -2.14
N PRO A 150 -3.85 3.04 -2.64
CA PRO A 150 -3.25 3.15 -3.97
C PRO A 150 -1.98 2.33 -4.15
N PHE A 151 -1.11 2.25 -3.12
CA PHE A 151 0.13 1.49 -3.20
C PHE A 151 -0.13 0.00 -3.38
N LEU A 152 -1.06 -0.55 -2.58
CA LEU A 152 -1.49 -1.94 -2.73
C LEU A 152 -2.10 -2.18 -4.11
N VAL A 153 -3.03 -1.33 -4.55
CA VAL A 153 -3.73 -1.52 -5.83
C VAL A 153 -2.75 -1.50 -6.99
N LEU A 154 -1.79 -0.57 -7.02
CA LEU A 154 -0.79 -0.48 -8.09
C LEU A 154 0.17 -1.68 -8.09
N ALA A 155 0.61 -2.15 -6.91
CA ALA A 155 1.48 -3.31 -6.79
C ALA A 155 0.79 -4.59 -7.28
N VAL A 156 -0.44 -4.84 -6.82
CA VAL A 156 -1.23 -6.02 -7.21
C VAL A 156 -1.64 -5.93 -8.68
N GLU A 157 -2.08 -4.76 -9.16
CA GLU A 157 -2.41 -4.55 -10.57
C GLU A 157 -1.21 -4.82 -11.47
N GLY A 158 -0.03 -4.31 -11.12
CA GLY A 158 1.21 -4.54 -11.87
C GLY A 158 1.56 -6.02 -11.95
N ALA A 159 1.48 -6.74 -10.83
CA ALA A 159 1.72 -8.18 -10.79
C ALA A 159 0.72 -8.96 -11.64
N LEU A 160 -0.58 -8.64 -11.52
CA LEU A 160 -1.63 -9.29 -12.31
C LEU A 160 -1.45 -9.06 -13.82
N ARG A 161 -1.06 -7.86 -14.23
CA ARG A 161 -0.77 -7.55 -15.63
C ARG A 161 0.46 -8.27 -16.17
N SER A 162 1.46 -8.48 -15.32
CA SER A 162 2.68 -9.22 -15.68
C SER A 162 2.45 -10.73 -15.78
N ALA A 163 1.49 -11.26 -15.02
CA ALA A 163 1.09 -12.66 -15.08
C ALA A 163 0.31 -12.97 -16.37
N ASP A 164 0.75 -13.99 -17.11
CA ASP A 164 0.14 -14.40 -18.38
C ASP A 164 -1.34 -14.73 -18.18
N ALA A 165 -2.22 -13.95 -18.85
CA ALA A 165 -3.66 -14.12 -18.76
C ALA A 165 -4.12 -15.49 -19.27
N ARG A 166 -3.29 -16.16 -20.09
CA ARG A 166 -3.57 -17.51 -20.59
C ARG A 166 -3.89 -18.48 -19.46
N PHE A 167 -3.20 -18.40 -18.31
CA PHE A 167 -3.49 -19.31 -17.19
C PHE A 167 -4.94 -19.24 -16.69
N ASP A 168 -5.58 -18.07 -16.78
CA ASP A 168 -6.97 -17.91 -16.41
C ASP A 168 -7.90 -18.56 -17.48
N ASP A 169 -7.59 -18.41 -18.77
CA ASP A 169 -8.34 -19.04 -19.88
C ASP A 169 -8.25 -20.57 -19.83
N LEU A 170 -7.03 -21.10 -19.58
CA LEU A 170 -6.75 -22.51 -19.38
C LEU A 170 -7.64 -23.11 -18.29
N ALA A 171 -7.70 -22.45 -17.15
CA ALA A 171 -8.51 -22.90 -16.02
C ALA A 171 -9.99 -22.99 -16.40
N THR A 172 -10.51 -22.03 -17.17
CA THR A 172 -11.91 -22.07 -17.63
C THR A 172 -12.18 -23.20 -18.61
N THR A 173 -11.23 -23.54 -19.50
CA THR A 173 -11.37 -24.71 -20.39
C THR A 173 -11.36 -26.05 -19.65
N LEU A 174 -10.73 -26.09 -18.47
CA LEU A 174 -10.74 -27.25 -17.55
C LEU A 174 -11.99 -27.28 -16.64
N GLY A 175 -12.99 -26.43 -16.90
CA GLY A 175 -14.25 -26.38 -16.15
C GLY A 175 -14.19 -25.57 -14.86
N ALA A 176 -13.10 -24.84 -14.59
CA ALA A 176 -13.04 -23.97 -13.43
C ALA A 176 -13.94 -22.75 -13.60
N THR A 177 -14.72 -22.42 -12.57
CA THR A 177 -15.45 -21.16 -12.49
C THR A 177 -14.49 -19.97 -12.34
N ARG A 178 -14.92 -18.76 -12.69
CA ARG A 178 -14.09 -17.53 -12.56
C ARG A 178 -13.54 -17.32 -11.14
N TRP A 179 -14.33 -17.67 -10.11
CA TRP A 179 -13.89 -17.60 -8.72
C TRP A 179 -12.82 -18.64 -8.37
N GLN A 180 -12.94 -19.85 -8.92
CA GLN A 180 -11.93 -20.90 -8.76
C GLN A 180 -10.63 -20.54 -9.48
N ALA A 181 -10.70 -20.03 -10.72
CA ALA A 181 -9.54 -19.53 -11.45
C ALA A 181 -8.86 -18.38 -10.67
N PHE A 182 -9.63 -17.40 -10.18
CA PHE A 182 -9.11 -16.33 -9.35
C PHE A 182 -8.36 -16.84 -8.11
N ARG A 183 -9.00 -17.69 -7.30
CA ARG A 183 -8.41 -18.14 -6.03
C ARG A 183 -7.25 -19.13 -6.20
N ARG A 184 -7.31 -20.01 -7.20
CA ARG A 184 -6.35 -21.12 -7.35
C ARG A 184 -5.22 -20.84 -8.35
N VAL A 185 -5.41 -19.89 -9.25
CA VAL A 185 -4.44 -19.58 -10.32
C VAL A 185 -4.01 -18.14 -10.20
N THR A 186 -4.94 -17.19 -10.34
CA THR A 186 -4.60 -15.77 -10.43
C THR A 186 -3.98 -15.21 -9.14
N LEU A 187 -4.57 -15.50 -7.98
CA LEU A 187 -4.13 -14.96 -6.70
C LEU A 187 -2.74 -15.51 -6.26
N PRO A 188 -2.45 -16.83 -6.36
CA PRO A 188 -1.10 -17.36 -6.12
C PRO A 188 -0.06 -16.79 -7.09
N LEU A 189 -0.39 -16.63 -8.37
CA LEU A 189 0.51 -16.02 -9.35
C LEU A 189 0.81 -14.55 -9.03
N ALA A 190 -0.16 -13.82 -8.48
CA ALA A 190 0.02 -12.44 -8.04
C ALA A 190 0.58 -12.31 -6.61
N ALA A 191 0.82 -13.41 -5.89
CA ALA A 191 1.22 -13.37 -4.49
C ALA A 191 2.47 -12.50 -4.21
N PRO A 192 3.53 -12.50 -5.04
CA PRO A 192 4.65 -11.58 -4.82
C PRO A 192 4.24 -10.10 -4.87
N GLY A 193 3.31 -9.75 -5.76
CA GLY A 193 2.75 -8.39 -5.84
C GLY A 193 1.82 -8.05 -4.68
N VAL A 194 1.04 -9.01 -4.20
CA VAL A 194 0.20 -8.85 -3.00
C VAL A 194 1.07 -8.64 -1.77
N LEU A 195 2.14 -9.42 -1.60
CA LEU A 195 3.08 -9.26 -0.49
C LEU A 195 3.80 -7.91 -0.55
N ALA A 196 4.32 -7.52 -1.72
CA ALA A 196 4.95 -6.22 -1.90
C ALA A 196 3.98 -5.07 -1.59
N GLY A 197 2.75 -5.16 -2.08
CA GLY A 197 1.71 -4.17 -1.81
C GLY A 197 1.29 -4.13 -0.34
N ALA A 198 1.22 -5.28 0.34
CA ALA A 198 0.90 -5.35 1.76
C ALA A 198 1.99 -4.76 2.67
N VAL A 199 3.27 -4.90 2.27
CA VAL A 199 4.39 -4.28 3.01
C VAL A 199 4.41 -2.76 2.83
N LEU A 200 3.96 -2.26 1.67
CA LEU A 200 3.87 -0.84 1.39
C LEU A 200 2.64 -0.16 2.01
N ALA A 201 1.62 -0.94 2.40
CA ALA A 201 0.32 -0.47 2.85
C ALA A 201 0.19 -0.48 4.37
#